data_AF-Q3ABJ7-F1
#
_entry.id   AF-Q3ABJ7-F1
#
_cell.length_a   1.000
_cell.length_b   1.000
_cell.length_c   1.000
_cell.angle_alpha   90.00
_cell.angle_beta   90.00
_cell.angle_gamma   90.00
#
_symmetry.space_group_name_H-M   'P 1'
#
loop_
_entity.id
_entity.type
_entity.pdbx_description
1 polymer ?
#
loop_
_entity_poly.entity_id
_entity_poly.type
_entity_poly.pdbx_seq_one_letter_code
_entity_poly.pdbx_strand_id
1 'polypeptide(L)'
;MADYKFEWHGEKVLSKVDKAIRTALLTAGADLQRKSAKQAPKEYGDLEADCKVSDIKNEGNRFYVTVGYSLPYAIKQHEDLTLRHPNPRSKLSVPGRKAKYLEDPYKENVNKYEKLIANAIHEEIGD
;
A
#
# COMPACT_ATOMS: atom_id res chain seq x y z
N MET A 1 0.03 -24.10 49.00
CA MET A 1 0.17 -22.93 48.11
C MET A 1 0.11 -23.47 46.70
N ALA A 2 -0.76 -22.93 45.84
CA ALA A 2 -0.86 -23.44 44.46
C ALA A 2 0.43 -23.08 43.72
N ASP A 3 1.10 -24.10 43.18
CA ASP A 3 2.37 -23.99 42.47
C ASP A 3 2.06 -23.51 41.04
N TYR A 4 2.14 -22.20 40.80
CA TYR A 4 1.92 -21.64 39.47
C TYR A 4 3.22 -21.71 38.67
N LYS A 5 3.17 -22.44 37.55
CA LYS A 5 4.28 -22.56 36.61
C LYS A 5 4.15 -21.49 35.54
N PHE A 6 5.10 -20.54 35.51
CA PHE A 6 5.18 -19.52 34.48
C PHE A 6 5.90 -20.07 33.25
N GLU A 7 5.22 -20.05 32.10
CA GLU A 7 5.81 -20.43 30.81
C GLU A 7 5.91 -19.20 29.90
N TRP A 8 7.14 -18.78 29.59
CA TRP A 8 7.41 -17.67 28.68
C TRP A 8 7.38 -18.16 27.22
N HIS A 9 6.61 -17.48 26.37
CA HIS A 9 6.46 -17.81 24.94
C HIS A 9 6.85 -16.66 24.01
N GLY A 10 7.74 -15.76 24.44
CA GLY A 10 8.07 -14.52 23.72
C GLY A 10 8.44 -14.71 22.24
N GLU A 11 9.32 -15.66 21.91
CA GLU A 11 9.72 -15.91 20.51
C GLU A 11 8.54 -16.37 19.62
N LYS A 12 7.63 -17.17 20.18
CA LYS A 12 6.43 -17.62 19.46
C LYS A 12 5.49 -16.46 19.20
N VAL A 13 5.33 -15.55 20.16
CA VAL A 13 4.49 -14.34 19.98
C VAL A 13 5.13 -13.40 18.96
N LEU A 14 6.44 -13.13 19.07
CA LEU A 14 7.16 -12.27 18.13
C LEU A 14 7.08 -12.78 16.69
N SER A 15 7.30 -14.08 16.46
CA SER A 15 7.21 -14.66 15.11
C SER A 15 5.80 -14.58 14.51
N LYS A 16 4.76 -14.69 15.33
CA LYS A 16 3.37 -14.49 14.91
C LYS A 16 3.09 -13.03 14.56
N VAL A 17 3.49 -12.10 15.43
CA VAL A 17 3.35 -10.65 15.21
C VAL A 17 4.06 -10.24 13.93
N ASP A 18 5.30 -10.70 13.71
CA ASP A 18 6.06 -10.43 12.47
C ASP A 18 5.28 -10.89 11.23
N LYS A 19 4.72 -12.10 11.27
CA LYS A 19 3.92 -12.64 10.16
C LYS A 19 2.64 -11.83 9.93
N ALA A 20 1.97 -11.40 10.99
CA ALA A 20 0.76 -10.58 10.93
C ALA A 20 1.06 -9.20 10.33
N ILE A 21 2.11 -8.51 10.80
CA ILE A 21 2.56 -7.22 10.26
C ILE A 21 2.87 -7.34 8.77
N ARG A 22 3.63 -8.37 8.38
CA ARG A 22 4.00 -8.63 6.99
C ARG A 22 2.77 -8.78 6.08
N THR A 23 1.79 -9.54 6.55
CA THR A 23 0.54 -9.78 5.83
C THR A 23 -0.29 -8.49 5.72
N ALA A 24 -0.39 -7.72 6.81
CA ALA A 24 -1.10 -6.44 6.84
C ALA A 24 -0.46 -5.42 5.89
N LEU A 25 0.88 -5.32 5.85
CA LEU A 25 1.61 -4.42 4.95
C LEU A 25 1.37 -4.76 3.47
N LEU A 26 1.45 -6.04 3.09
CA LEU A 26 1.15 -6.47 1.72
C LEU A 26 -0.30 -6.18 1.34
N THR A 27 -1.23 -6.40 2.27
CA THR A 27 -2.65 -6.12 2.07
C THR A 27 -2.90 -4.62 1.87
N ALA A 28 -2.29 -3.77 2.69
CA ALA A 28 -2.35 -2.32 2.56
C ALA A 28 -1.74 -1.86 1.22
N GLY A 29 -0.56 -2.38 0.88
CA GLY A 29 0.12 -2.09 -0.38
C GLY A 29 -0.71 -2.46 -1.61
N ALA A 30 -1.34 -3.64 -1.59
CA ALA A 30 -2.20 -4.11 -2.68
C ALA A 30 -3.49 -3.27 -2.82
N ASP A 31 -4.11 -2.86 -1.71
CA ASP A 31 -5.27 -1.97 -1.77
C ASP A 31 -4.88 -0.58 -2.31
N LEU A 32 -3.73 -0.04 -1.90
CA LEU A 32 -3.20 1.21 -2.41
C LEU A 32 -2.88 1.12 -3.91
N GLN A 33 -2.18 0.06 -4.34
CA GLN A 33 -1.90 -0.23 -5.75
C GLN A 33 -3.18 -0.21 -6.58
N ARG A 34 -4.21 -0.96 -6.15
CA ARG A 34 -5.49 -1.05 -6.84
C ARG A 34 -6.18 0.31 -6.94
N LYS A 35 -6.17 1.11 -5.87
CA LYS A 35 -6.79 2.46 -5.87
C LYS A 35 -6.00 3.43 -6.73
N SER A 36 -4.68 3.38 -6.66
CA SER A 36 -3.79 4.22 -7.44
C SER A 36 -3.91 3.95 -8.94
N ALA A 37 -3.88 2.68 -9.34
CA ALA A 37 -4.08 2.26 -10.73
C ALA A 37 -5.42 2.75 -11.31
N LYS A 38 -6.48 2.76 -10.49
CA LYS A 38 -7.80 3.30 -10.88
C LYS A 38 -7.83 4.83 -11.01
N GLN A 39 -6.93 5.57 -10.39
CA GLN A 39 -6.88 7.02 -10.53
C GLN A 39 -5.90 7.46 -11.64
N ALA A 40 -4.94 6.60 -11.97
CA ALA A 40 -3.90 6.87 -12.95
C ALA A 40 -4.47 7.22 -14.35
N PRO A 41 -3.90 8.23 -15.04
CA PRO A 41 -4.22 8.55 -16.42
C PRO A 41 -4.23 7.32 -17.32
N LYS A 42 -5.30 7.18 -18.11
CA LYS A 42 -5.47 6.05 -19.02
C LYS A 42 -5.71 6.57 -20.43
N GLU A 43 -4.81 6.14 -21.32
CA GLU A 43 -4.99 6.20 -22.76
C GLU A 43 -4.88 4.78 -23.33
N TYR A 44 -3.71 4.14 -23.17
CA TYR A 44 -3.50 2.73 -23.53
C TYR A 44 -3.55 1.78 -22.32
N GLY A 45 -3.41 2.30 -21.09
CA GLY A 45 -3.48 1.52 -19.85
C GLY A 45 -2.14 0.96 -19.37
N ASP A 46 -1.04 1.36 -20.01
CA ASP A 46 0.33 1.07 -19.60
C ASP A 46 0.66 1.59 -18.20
N LEU A 47 0.27 2.84 -17.88
CA LEU A 47 0.45 3.38 -16.54
C LEU A 47 -0.37 2.60 -15.50
N GLU A 48 -1.63 2.29 -15.79
CA GLU A 48 -2.50 1.47 -14.92
C GLU A 48 -1.88 0.08 -14.65
N ALA A 49 -1.30 -0.55 -15.68
CA ALA A 49 -0.67 -1.86 -15.59
C ALA A 49 0.70 -1.84 -14.89
N ASP A 50 1.39 -0.70 -14.83
CA ASP A 50 2.73 -0.59 -14.25
C ASP A 50 2.75 -0.35 -12.73
N CYS A 51 1.60 -0.07 -12.10
CA CYS A 51 1.54 0.11 -10.66
C CYS A 51 1.97 -1.19 -9.95
N LYS A 52 3.03 -1.15 -9.15
CA LYS A 52 3.63 -2.31 -8.49
C LYS A 52 3.73 -2.09 -6.98
N VAL A 53 3.62 -3.19 -6.24
CA VAL A 53 3.99 -3.28 -4.83
C VAL A 53 5.28 -4.10 -4.77
N SER A 54 6.28 -3.62 -4.04
CA SER A 54 7.51 -4.39 -3.81
C SER A 54 7.26 -5.56 -2.88
N ASP A 55 8.19 -6.52 -2.89
CA ASP A 55 8.31 -7.46 -1.80
C ASP A 55 8.54 -6.73 -0.46
N ILE A 56 8.25 -7.44 0.63
CA ILE A 56 8.50 -6.92 1.97
C ILE A 56 10.00 -6.72 2.17
N LYS A 57 10.38 -5.48 2.48
CA LYS A 57 11.72 -5.13 2.89
C LYS A 57 11.80 -5.11 4.41
N ASN A 58 12.91 -5.61 4.93
CA ASN A 58 13.23 -5.53 6.35
C ASN A 58 14.48 -4.67 6.53
N GLU A 59 14.38 -3.66 7.36
CA GLU A 59 15.49 -2.79 7.75
C GLU A 59 15.52 -2.70 9.28
N GLY A 60 16.35 -3.56 9.89
CA GLY A 60 16.40 -3.73 11.35
C GLY A 60 15.08 -4.26 11.90
N ASN A 61 14.39 -3.44 12.67
CA ASN A 61 13.08 -3.75 13.27
C ASN A 61 11.91 -3.12 12.49
N ARG A 62 12.14 -2.71 11.24
CA ARG A 62 11.13 -2.05 10.40
C ARG A 62 10.81 -2.92 9.20
N PHE A 63 9.54 -3.26 9.06
CA PHE A 63 9.00 -3.84 7.84
C PHE A 63 8.35 -2.74 7.01
N TYR A 64 8.62 -2.72 5.71
CA TYR A 64 7.95 -1.81 4.80
C TYR A 64 7.78 -2.42 3.41
N VAL A 65 6.84 -1.86 2.68
CA VAL A 65 6.59 -2.13 1.26
C VAL A 65 6.59 -0.80 0.52
N THR A 66 7.03 -0.81 -0.73
CA THR A 66 6.97 0.39 -1.59
C THR A 66 5.94 0.16 -2.69
N VAL A 67 5.04 1.13 -2.88
CA VAL A 67 4.08 1.14 -3.99
C VAL A 67 4.48 2.25 -4.95
N GLY A 68 4.55 1.95 -6.24
CA GLY A 68 5.02 2.95 -7.20
C GLY A 68 4.88 2.54 -8.64
N TYR A 69 5.43 3.39 -9.50
CA TYR A 69 5.44 3.28 -10.95
C TYR A 69 6.88 3.47 -11.43
N SER A 70 7.22 2.78 -12.51
CA SER A 70 8.55 2.72 -13.11
C SER A 70 8.63 3.32 -14.52
N LEU A 71 7.49 3.61 -15.15
CA LEU A 71 7.48 4.26 -16.47
C LEU A 71 8.12 5.67 -16.39
N PRO A 72 8.96 6.04 -17.37
CA PRO A 72 9.73 7.29 -17.33
C PRO A 72 8.86 8.54 -17.30
N TYR A 73 7.64 8.46 -17.84
CA TYR A 73 6.69 9.56 -17.86
C TYR A 73 5.78 9.60 -16.63
N ALA A 74 5.81 8.58 -15.75
CA ALA A 74 4.88 8.45 -14.62
C ALA A 74 4.98 9.65 -13.67
N ILE A 75 6.20 10.08 -13.33
CA ILE A 75 6.45 11.24 -12.46
C ILE A 75 5.81 12.51 -13.06
N LYS A 76 6.01 12.74 -14.36
CA LYS A 76 5.41 13.90 -15.02
C LYS A 76 3.88 13.85 -14.97
N GLN A 77 3.29 12.69 -15.28
CA GLN A 77 1.83 12.50 -15.18
C GLN A 77 1.30 12.66 -13.75
N HIS A 78 2.13 12.38 -12.75
CA HIS A 78 1.74 12.44 -11.34
C HIS A 78 1.80 13.88 -10.80
N GLU A 79 2.84 14.63 -11.16
CA GLU A 79 3.16 15.93 -10.57
C GLU A 79 2.66 17.13 -11.39
N ASP A 80 2.57 16.99 -12.71
CA ASP A 80 2.19 18.10 -13.60
C ASP A 80 0.67 18.28 -13.64
N LEU A 81 0.16 19.15 -12.77
CA LEU A 81 -1.26 19.49 -12.67
C LEU A 81 -1.82 20.24 -13.90
N THR A 82 -0.95 20.67 -14.84
CA THR A 82 -1.41 21.33 -16.08
C THR A 82 -1.86 20.33 -17.14
N LEU A 83 -1.54 19.05 -16.97
CA LEU A 83 -1.96 17.97 -17.85
C LEU A 83 -3.47 17.73 -17.73
N ARG A 84 -4.10 17.45 -18.88
CA ARG A 84 -5.54 17.20 -18.96
C ARG A 84 -5.82 15.70 -18.99
N HIS A 85 -6.64 15.25 -18.05
CA HIS A 85 -7.11 13.87 -17.95
C HIS A 85 -8.65 13.90 -17.95
N PRO A 86 -9.33 13.51 -19.05
CA PRO A 86 -8.79 12.88 -20.25
C PRO A 86 -8.09 13.89 -21.20
N ASN A 87 -7.20 13.37 -22.04
CA ASN A 87 -6.56 14.15 -23.10
C ASN A 87 -7.60 14.49 -24.17
N PRO A 88 -7.93 15.77 -24.41
CA PRO A 88 -8.97 16.16 -25.38
C PRO A 88 -8.60 15.85 -26.83
N ARG A 89 -7.33 15.57 -27.11
CA ARG A 89 -6.83 15.22 -28.45
C ARG A 89 -6.88 13.72 -28.73
N SER A 90 -7.12 12.89 -27.72
CA SER A 90 -7.12 11.43 -27.86
C SER A 90 -8.47 10.82 -27.50
N LYS A 91 -9.07 10.10 -28.46
CA LYS A 91 -10.32 9.36 -28.25
C LYS A 91 -10.16 8.14 -27.34
N LEU A 92 -8.92 7.68 -27.12
CA LEU A 92 -8.62 6.55 -26.24
C LEU A 92 -8.50 6.99 -24.78
N SER A 93 -8.41 8.29 -24.52
CA SER A 93 -8.26 8.79 -23.16
C SER A 93 -9.57 8.71 -22.38
N VAL A 94 -9.50 8.14 -21.16
CA VAL A 94 -10.67 7.85 -20.34
C VAL A 94 -10.90 8.94 -19.29
N PRO A 95 -12.14 9.45 -19.11
CA PRO A 95 -12.47 10.43 -18.08
C PRO A 95 -12.40 9.87 -16.65
N GLY A 96 -12.36 10.75 -15.66
CA GLY A 96 -12.32 10.37 -14.23
C GLY A 96 -10.96 9.91 -13.72
N ARG A 97 -9.90 10.15 -14.51
CA ARG A 97 -8.51 9.98 -14.10
C ARG A 97 -7.89 11.33 -13.76
N LYS A 98 -6.83 11.35 -12.95
CA LYS A 98 -6.21 12.60 -12.49
C LYS A 98 -4.72 12.43 -12.19
N ALA A 99 -4.02 13.56 -12.08
CA ALA A 99 -2.71 13.64 -11.45
C ALA A 99 -2.82 13.27 -9.96
N LYS A 100 -1.69 13.19 -9.24
CA LYS A 100 -1.64 12.78 -7.82
C LYS A 100 -2.28 11.42 -7.53
N TYR A 101 -2.32 10.56 -8.54
CA TYR A 101 -3.01 9.26 -8.51
C TYR A 101 -2.45 8.25 -7.49
N LEU A 102 -1.26 8.45 -6.94
CA LEU A 102 -0.70 7.67 -5.82
C LEU A 102 -0.81 8.39 -4.47
N GLU A 103 -0.68 9.72 -4.46
CA GLU A 103 -0.71 10.56 -3.25
C GLU A 103 -2.12 10.67 -2.68
N ASP A 104 -3.11 10.94 -3.54
CA ASP A 104 -4.51 11.07 -3.16
C ASP A 104 -5.06 9.78 -2.52
N PRO A 105 -4.98 8.59 -3.14
CA PRO A 105 -5.48 7.38 -2.51
C PRO A 105 -4.69 6.99 -1.27
N TYR A 106 -3.41 7.37 -1.16
CA TYR A 106 -2.66 7.17 0.08
C TYR A 106 -3.25 8.05 1.20
N LYS A 107 -3.39 9.36 0.98
CA LYS A 107 -3.96 10.30 1.96
C LYS A 107 -5.37 9.93 2.38
N GLU A 108 -6.21 9.52 1.44
CA GLU A 108 -7.59 9.07 1.72
C GLU A 108 -7.64 7.82 2.61
N ASN A 109 -6.58 7.00 2.65
CA ASN A 109 -6.61 5.67 3.26
C ASN A 109 -5.54 5.42 4.31
N VAL A 110 -4.65 6.37 4.60
CA VAL A 110 -3.56 6.19 5.57
C VAL A 110 -4.08 5.72 6.93
N ASN A 111 -5.13 6.35 7.45
CA ASN A 111 -5.76 5.95 8.73
C ASN A 111 -6.34 4.53 8.70
N LYS A 112 -6.82 4.09 7.53
CA LYS A 112 -7.33 2.71 7.36
C LYS A 112 -6.18 1.71 7.39
N TYR A 113 -5.05 2.05 6.76
CA TYR A 113 -3.86 1.18 6.73
C TYR A 113 -3.21 1.08 8.10
N GLU A 114 -3.12 2.18 8.84
CA GLU A 114 -2.64 2.18 10.23
C GLU A 114 -3.51 1.29 11.12
N LYS A 115 -4.85 1.40 11.02
CA LYS A 115 -5.78 0.54 11.75
C LYS A 115 -5.66 -0.93 11.35
N LEU A 116 -5.48 -1.23 10.07
CA LEU A 116 -5.28 -2.60 9.59
C LEU A 116 -4.05 -3.24 10.23
N ILE A 117 -2.94 -2.51 10.30
CA ILE A 117 -1.70 -2.99 10.90
C ILE A 117 -1.85 -3.11 12.42
N ALA A 118 -2.45 -2.11 13.07
CA ALA A 118 -2.68 -2.13 14.52
C ALA A 118 -3.56 -3.31 14.93
N ASN A 119 -4.66 -3.56 14.22
CA ASN A 119 -5.56 -4.69 14.48
C ASN A 119 -4.85 -6.03 14.29
N ALA A 120 -4.03 -6.17 13.24
CA ALA A 120 -3.27 -7.39 13.00
C ALA A 120 -2.27 -7.69 14.14
N ILE A 121 -1.68 -6.67 14.76
CA ILE A 121 -0.81 -6.83 15.93
C ILE A 121 -1.65 -7.21 17.17
N HIS A 122 -2.76 -6.49 17.39
CA HIS A 122 -3.63 -6.71 18.55
C HIS A 122 -4.22 -8.13 18.59
N GLU A 123 -4.64 -8.66 17.44
CA GLU A 123 -5.16 -10.03 17.31
C GLU A 123 -4.15 -11.12 17.72
N GLU A 124 -2.84 -10.87 17.54
CA GLU A 124 -1.79 -11.85 17.88
C GLU A 124 -1.31 -11.76 19.34
N ILE A 125 -1.41 -10.58 19.96
CA ILE A 125 -0.92 -10.36 21.33
C ILE A 125 -2.00 -10.70 22.36
N GLY A 126 -3.29 -10.56 22.02
CA GLY A 126 -4.40 -10.73 22.96
C GLY A 126 -4.41 -9.64 24.06
N ASP A 127 -5.53 -9.53 24.77
CA ASP A 127 -5.62 -8.73 26.01
C ASP A 127 -5.00 -9.49 27.21
#